data_AF-A0A951YAG0-F1
#
_entry.id   AF-A0A951YAG0-F1
#
_cell.length_a   1.000
_cell.length_b   1.000
_cell.length_c   1.000
_cell.angle_alpha   90.00
_cell.angle_beta   90.00
_cell.angle_gamma   90.00
#
_symmetry.space_group_name_H-M   'P 1'
#
loop_
_entity.id
_entity.type
_entity.pdbx_description
1 polymer ?
#
loop_
_entity_poly.entity_id
_entity_poly.type
_entity_poly.pdbx_seq_one_letter_code
_entity_poly.pdbx_strand_id
1 'polypeptide(L)'
;MVNMENYEEYMLLYADRELTPEQEKALLDFVALHPELKPELEAYAATRLQPEEAMIFTGKDALIKTEPKLCGWVAGRLMLLRQVLYSSLFCSVSIAIAQKKHNPLLSKTKP
;
A
#
# COMPACT_ATOMS: atom_id res chain seq x y z
N MET A 1 -15.71 7.68 -19.97
CA MET A 1 -16.70 8.40 -20.82
C MET A 1 -17.25 9.53 -19.97
N VAL A 2 -17.23 10.77 -20.49
CA VAL A 2 -17.66 11.97 -19.76
C VAL A 2 -19.16 12.17 -19.96
N ASN A 3 -19.88 12.57 -18.92
CA ASN A 3 -21.32 12.82 -18.90
C ASN A 3 -21.69 13.93 -17.90
N MET A 4 -22.97 14.31 -17.84
CA MET A 4 -23.45 15.39 -16.96
C MET A 4 -23.34 15.10 -15.46
N GLU A 5 -23.05 13.85 -15.05
CA GLU A 5 -22.88 13.48 -13.64
C GLU A 5 -21.41 13.53 -13.20
N ASN A 6 -20.46 13.43 -14.14
CA ASN A 6 -19.03 13.32 -13.83
C ASN A 6 -18.15 14.41 -14.46
N TYR A 7 -18.68 15.25 -15.36
CA TYR A 7 -17.86 16.24 -16.06
C TYR A 7 -17.11 17.17 -15.11
N GLU A 8 -17.72 17.57 -13.98
CA GLU A 8 -17.09 18.45 -12.98
C GLU A 8 -15.81 17.83 -12.41
N GLU A 9 -15.84 16.54 -12.06
CA GLU A 9 -14.66 15.80 -11.60
C GLU A 9 -13.57 15.79 -12.69
N TYR A 10 -13.94 15.56 -13.95
CA TYR A 10 -12.99 15.62 -15.05
C TYR A 10 -12.42 17.04 -15.25
N MET A 11 -13.20 18.10 -15.05
CA MET A 11 -12.71 19.49 -15.14
C MET A 11 -11.69 19.82 -14.03
N LEU A 12 -11.92 19.34 -12.81
CA LEU A 12 -10.97 19.47 -11.71
C LEU A 12 -9.66 18.74 -12.02
N LEU A 13 -9.73 17.48 -12.42
CA LEU A 13 -8.56 16.68 -12.82
C LEU A 13 -7.82 17.30 -14.02
N TYR A 14 -8.55 17.93 -14.94
CA TYR A 14 -7.97 18.68 -16.05
C TYR A 14 -7.14 19.88 -15.56
N ALA A 15 -7.69 20.67 -14.62
CA ALA A 15 -7.01 21.82 -14.05
C ALA A 15 -5.70 21.41 -13.35
N ASP A 16 -5.71 20.28 -12.64
CA ASP A 16 -4.56 19.74 -11.91
C ASP A 16 -3.57 18.95 -12.80
N ARG A 17 -3.88 18.74 -14.09
CA ARG A 17 -3.08 17.95 -15.06
C ARG A 17 -2.94 16.48 -14.68
N GLU A 18 -4.00 15.89 -14.14
CA GLU A 18 -4.03 14.48 -13.73
C GLU A 18 -4.71 13.57 -14.76
N LEU A 19 -5.35 14.13 -15.81
CA LEU A 19 -5.98 13.36 -16.87
C LEU A 19 -4.96 12.75 -17.84
N THR A 20 -5.27 11.54 -18.34
CA THR A 20 -4.56 10.98 -19.50
C THR A 20 -4.95 11.73 -20.79
N PRO A 21 -4.12 11.69 -21.85
CA PRO A 21 -4.44 12.36 -23.12
C PRO A 21 -5.79 11.92 -23.72
N GLU A 22 -6.18 10.67 -23.54
CA GLU A 22 -7.46 10.13 -24.01
C GLU A 22 -8.64 10.70 -23.23
N GLN A 23 -8.48 10.85 -21.90
CA GLN A 23 -9.50 11.42 -21.04
C GLN A 23 -9.66 12.93 -21.25
N GLU A 24 -8.54 13.65 -21.41
CA GLU A 24 -8.53 15.06 -21.76
C GLU A 24 -9.29 15.29 -23.07
N LYS A 25 -9.00 14.48 -24.10
CA LYS A 25 -9.74 14.55 -25.37
C LYS A 25 -11.24 14.30 -25.17
N ALA A 26 -11.61 13.27 -24.41
CA ALA A 26 -13.02 12.97 -24.16
C ALA A 26 -13.76 14.10 -23.43
N LEU A 27 -13.10 14.80 -22.49
CA LEU A 27 -13.64 15.98 -21.83
C LEU A 27 -13.79 17.15 -22.80
N LEU A 28 -12.78 17.43 -23.61
CA LEU A 28 -12.82 18.54 -24.57
C LEU A 28 -13.89 18.31 -25.65
N ASP A 29 -14.04 17.07 -26.13
CA ASP A 29 -15.11 16.69 -27.06
C ASP A 29 -16.49 16.88 -26.41
N PHE A 30 -16.64 16.55 -25.12
CA PHE A 30 -17.86 16.77 -24.36
C PHE A 30 -18.19 18.26 -24.19
N VAL A 31 -17.21 19.09 -23.82
CA VAL A 31 -17.37 20.55 -23.69
C VAL A 31 -17.62 21.23 -25.04
N ALA A 32 -17.13 20.65 -26.15
CA ALA A 32 -17.46 21.13 -27.49
C ALA A 32 -18.94 20.93 -27.84
N LEU A 33 -19.58 19.86 -27.33
CA LEU A 33 -21.00 19.60 -27.47
C LEU A 33 -21.87 20.43 -26.50
N HIS A 34 -21.29 20.86 -25.37
CA HIS A 34 -21.92 21.64 -24.30
C HIS A 34 -21.22 23.00 -24.10
N PRO A 35 -21.39 23.95 -25.03
CA PRO A 35 -20.68 25.24 -24.99
C PRO A 35 -20.96 26.06 -23.73
N GLU A 36 -22.08 25.82 -23.04
CA GLU A 36 -22.43 26.40 -21.74
C GLU A 36 -21.40 26.08 -20.64
N LEU A 37 -20.66 24.97 -20.77
CA LEU A 37 -19.67 24.50 -19.80
C LEU A 37 -18.27 25.08 -20.01
N LYS A 38 -18.03 25.74 -21.16
CA LYS A 38 -16.74 26.39 -21.45
C LYS A 38 -16.30 27.42 -20.40
N PRO A 39 -17.15 28.40 -20.00
CA PRO A 39 -16.73 29.38 -18.99
C PRO A 39 -16.42 28.74 -17.64
N GLU A 40 -17.06 27.62 -17.31
CA GLU A 40 -16.80 26.86 -16.08
C GLU A 40 -15.43 26.17 -16.14
N LEU A 41 -15.11 25.49 -17.25
CA LEU A 41 -13.80 24.91 -17.47
C LEU A 41 -12.68 25.96 -17.41
N GLU A 42 -12.90 27.13 -18.02
CA GLU A 42 -11.96 28.26 -17.97
C GLU A 42 -11.78 28.79 -16.54
N ALA A 43 -12.86 28.85 -15.75
CA ALA A 43 -12.79 29.26 -14.35
C ALA A 43 -11.92 28.30 -13.54
N TYR A 44 -12.09 26.98 -13.69
CA TYR A 44 -11.22 25.99 -13.04
C TYR A 44 -9.76 26.15 -13.47
N ALA A 45 -9.51 26.27 -14.78
CA ALA A 45 -8.14 26.45 -15.29
C ALA A 45 -7.46 27.73 -14.76
N ALA A 46 -8.22 28.79 -14.51
CA ALA A 46 -7.71 30.05 -13.96
C ALA A 46 -7.29 29.96 -12.48
N THR A 47 -7.77 28.96 -11.73
CA THR A 47 -7.36 28.74 -10.33
C THR A 47 -5.94 28.19 -10.19
N ARG A 48 -5.36 27.70 -11.29
CA ARG A 48 -4.04 27.09 -11.29
C ARG A 48 -2.95 28.16 -11.14
N LEU A 49 -2.25 28.10 -10.01
CA LEU A 49 -1.10 28.96 -9.74
C LEU A 49 0.10 28.53 -10.58
N GLN A 50 0.80 29.49 -11.19
CA GLN A 50 2.08 29.22 -11.81
C GLN A 50 3.18 29.16 -10.73
N PRO A 51 4.01 28.11 -10.71
CA PRO A 51 5.10 28.02 -9.75
C PRO A 51 6.12 29.12 -10.00
N GLU A 52 6.58 29.79 -8.95
CA GLU A 52 7.66 30.77 -9.04
C GLU A 52 9.02 30.05 -9.04
N GLU A 53 9.62 29.90 -10.23
CA GLU A 53 10.86 29.13 -10.41
C GLU A 53 12.10 29.78 -9.77
N ALA A 54 12.04 31.09 -9.50
CA ALA A 54 13.16 31.84 -8.92
C ALA A 54 13.35 31.57 -7.40
N MET A 55 12.29 31.17 -6.69
CA MET A 55 12.33 30.95 -5.24
C MET A 55 12.68 29.49 -4.93
N ILE A 56 13.97 29.16 -4.98
CA ILE A 56 14.45 27.80 -4.74
C ILE A 56 14.76 27.59 -3.25
N PHE A 57 14.03 26.69 -2.60
CA PHE A 57 14.41 26.17 -1.29
C PHE A 57 15.54 25.15 -1.43
N THR A 58 16.74 25.50 -0.97
CA THR A 58 17.97 24.71 -1.18
C THR A 58 18.05 23.45 -0.30
N GLY A 59 17.45 23.46 0.90
CA GLY A 59 17.55 22.39 1.89
C GLY A 59 16.51 21.27 1.77
N LYS A 60 16.25 20.74 0.57
CA LYS A 60 15.17 19.73 0.36
C LYS A 60 15.32 18.50 1.25
N ASP A 61 16.53 18.10 1.59
CA ASP A 61 16.80 16.97 2.48
C ASP A 61 16.19 17.16 3.88
N ALA A 62 16.08 18.42 4.35
CA ALA A 62 15.48 18.74 5.64
C ALA A 62 13.95 18.54 5.66
N LEU A 63 13.30 18.41 4.49
CA LEU A 63 11.86 18.13 4.39
C LEU A 63 11.53 16.65 4.61
N ILE A 64 12.55 15.77 4.58
CA ILE A 64 12.36 14.33 4.72
C ILE A 64 12.41 13.94 6.19
N LYS A 65 11.29 13.46 6.75
CA LYS A 65 11.27 12.90 8.09
C LYS A 65 11.87 11.49 8.06
N THR A 66 12.94 11.27 8.82
CA THR A 66 13.56 9.96 8.95
C THR A 66 12.79 9.11 9.97
N GLU A 67 12.39 7.91 9.59
CA GLU A 67 11.79 6.95 10.53
C GLU A 67 12.85 6.40 11.50
N PRO A 68 12.49 6.19 12.78
CA PRO A 68 13.41 5.57 13.72
C PRO A 68 13.72 4.14 13.25
N LYS A 69 15.01 3.84 13.09
CA LYS A 69 15.46 2.48 12.78
C LYS A 69 15.05 1.56 13.93
N LEU A 70 14.05 0.69 13.71
CA LEU A 70 13.75 -0.38 14.67
C LEU A 70 15.01 -1.23 14.86
N CYS A 71 15.50 -1.30 16.10
CA CYS A 71 16.58 -2.22 16.46
C CYS A 71 16.06 -3.66 16.40
N GLY A 72 16.20 -4.30 15.23
CA GLY A 72 15.76 -5.68 14.99
C GLY A 72 16.45 -6.76 15.84
N TRP A 73 17.38 -6.38 16.72
CA TRP A 73 18.23 -7.31 17.46
C TRP A 73 17.50 -7.98 18.64
N VAL A 74 16.42 -7.36 19.14
CA VAL A 74 15.62 -7.93 20.23
C VAL A 74 14.66 -9.03 19.75
N ALA A 75 14.19 -8.99 18.50
CA ALA A 75 13.24 -9.97 17.97
C ALA A 75 13.92 -11.31 17.60
N GLY A 76 15.11 -11.28 16.99
CA GLY A 76 15.80 -12.50 16.53
C GLY A 76 16.25 -13.42 17.68
N ARG A 77 16.67 -12.86 18.82
CA ARG A 77 17.23 -13.63 19.94
C ARG A 77 16.16 -14.46 20.67
N LEU A 78 14.93 -13.98 20.74
CA LEU A 78 13.80 -14.69 21.33
C LEU A 78 13.23 -15.78 20.40
N MET A 79 13.27 -15.55 19.08
CA MET A 79 12.79 -16.51 18.08
C MET A 79 13.64 -17.79 18.02
N LEU A 80 14.97 -17.67 18.13
CA LEU A 80 15.86 -18.84 18.12
C LEU A 80 15.65 -19.75 19.34
N LEU A 81 15.49 -19.18 20.53
CA LEU A 81 15.21 -19.96 21.76
C LEU A 81 13.89 -20.72 21.63
N ARG A 82 12.85 -20.08 21.09
CA ARG A 82 11.57 -20.74 20.83
C ARG A 82 11.73 -21.90 19.85
N GLN A 83 12.45 -21.71 18.75
CA GLN A 83 12.61 -22.76 17.73
C GLN A 83 13.37 -23.99 18.25
N VAL A 84 14.43 -23.79 19.03
CA VAL A 84 15.19 -24.90 19.65
C VAL A 84 14.30 -25.67 20.63
N LEU A 85 13.53 -24.97 21.49
CA LEU A 85 12.61 -25.60 22.44
C LEU A 85 11.48 -26.38 21.76
N TYR A 86 10.91 -25.85 20.67
CA TYR A 86 9.89 -26.57 19.90
C TYR A 86 10.45 -27.82 19.22
N SER A 87 11.67 -27.77 18.69
CA SER A 87 12.30 -28.92 18.02
C SER A 87 12.60 -30.06 18.99
N SER A 88 13.03 -29.77 20.22
CA SER A 88 13.33 -30.78 21.24
C SER A 88 12.05 -31.44 21.78
N LEU A 89 11.00 -30.64 22.02
CA LEU A 89 9.66 -31.14 22.37
C LEU A 89 9.10 -32.04 21.26
N PHE A 90 9.18 -31.61 20.00
CA PHE A 90 8.66 -32.39 18.88
C PHE A 90 9.42 -33.71 18.68
N CYS A 91 10.75 -33.69 18.85
CA CYS A 91 11.60 -34.87 18.74
C CYS A 91 11.28 -35.88 19.86
N SER A 92 11.20 -35.43 21.12
CA SER A 92 10.87 -36.32 22.25
C SER A 92 9.47 -36.94 22.14
N VAL A 93 8.46 -36.18 21.70
CA VAL A 93 7.11 -36.71 21.43
C VAL A 93 7.13 -37.75 20.32
N SER A 94 7.86 -37.49 19.23
CA SER A 94 7.98 -38.42 18.11
C SER A 94 8.67 -39.74 18.51
N ILE A 95 9.74 -39.65 19.32
CA ILE A 95 10.43 -40.81 19.89
C ILE A 95 9.49 -41.60 20.81
N ALA A 96 8.71 -40.94 21.67
CA ALA A 96 7.76 -41.61 22.56
C ALA A 96 6.65 -42.35 21.79
N ILE A 97 6.12 -41.74 20.72
CA ILE A 97 5.13 -42.37 19.83
C ILE A 97 5.74 -43.60 19.13
N ALA A 98 6.99 -43.51 18.67
CA ALA A 98 7.69 -44.62 18.04
C ALA A 98 7.96 -45.79 19.02
N GLN A 99 8.39 -45.49 20.24
CA GLN A 99 8.60 -46.48 21.31
C GLN A 99 7.29 -47.20 21.67
N LYS A 100 6.15 -46.50 21.71
CA LYS A 100 4.83 -47.11 21.95
C LYS A 100 4.40 -48.05 20.82
N LYS A 101 4.76 -47.75 19.57
CA LYS A 101 4.44 -48.59 18.40
C LYS A 101 5.27 -49.88 18.35
N HIS A 102 6.52 -49.82 18.79
CA HIS A 102 7.45 -50.97 18.77
C HIS A 102 7.51 -51.78 20.08
N ASN A 103 6.90 -51.31 21.17
CA ASN A 103 6.87 -52.01 22.45
C ASN A 103 5.52 -52.73 22.68
N PRO A 104 5.42 -54.05 22.38
CA PRO A 104 4.18 -54.82 22.56
C PRO A 104 3.75 -55.03 24.02
N LEU A 105 4.55 -54.62 25.01
CA LEU A 105 4.25 -54.80 26.44
C LEU A 105 3.45 -53.65 27.07
N LEU A 106 3.32 -52.50 26.39
CA LEU A 106 2.52 -51.35 26.87
C LEU A 106 1.13 -51.24 26.20
N SER A 107 0.80 -52.13 25.26
CA SER A 107 -0.55 -52.18 24.65
C SER A 107 -1.56 -52.98 25.48
N LYS A 108 -1.10 -53.73 26.49
CA LYS A 108 -1.94 -54.64 27.30
C LYS A 108 -2.39 -54.11 28.66
N THR A 109 -2.14 -52.84 28.98
CA THR A 109 -2.67 -52.20 30.19
C THR A 109 -3.68 -51.12 29.82
N LYS A 110 -4.87 -51.57 29.44
CA LYS A 110 -6.10 -50.78 29.51
C LYS A 110 -7.09 -51.59 30.37
N PRO A 111 -7.53 -51.10 31.54
CA PRO A 111 -8.74 -51.64 32.15
C PRO A 111 -9.96 -51.34 31.27
#